data_AF-X0X185-F1
#
_entry.id   AF-X0X185-F1
#
_cell.length_a   1.000
_cell.length_b   1.000
_cell.length_c   1.000
_cell.angle_alpha   90.00
_cell.angle_beta   90.00
_cell.angle_gamma   90.00
#
_symmetry.space_group_name_H-M   'P 1'
#
loop_
_entity.id
_entity.type
_entity.pdbx_description
1 polymer ?
#
loop_
_entity_poly.entity_id
_entity_poly.type
_entity_poly.pdbx_seq_one_letter_code
_entity_poly.pdbx_strand_id
1 'polypeptide(L)'
;PSQRMKVGAEFTWPMAPGKDGGEVDLRVFPAVERSEDFTAYLVTGKGEWAWMTAVNPRRRLLCGYLWRAKDFPWLGDWEMNYDREAKPWSCRTLTRGLEFGLSPFAHGRDGMRSLGRLKDVPTLGVIGPHARRTARFYMFLAEVSENCAGVEKVERKKESISVRLRGTGETIVLSCK
;
A
#
# COMPACT_ATOMS: atom_id res chain seq x y z
N PRO A 1 -12.07 -6.93 -16.81
CA PRO A 1 -11.08 -5.97 -16.28
C PRO A 1 -9.82 -5.88 -17.14
N SER A 2 -9.41 -4.66 -17.43
CA SER A 2 -8.18 -4.36 -18.17
C SER A 2 -6.96 -4.38 -17.26
N GLN A 3 -6.66 -5.55 -16.69
CA GLN A 3 -5.45 -5.78 -15.89
C GLN A 3 -4.20 -5.47 -16.72
N ARG A 4 -3.18 -4.84 -16.12
CA ARG A 4 -1.91 -4.50 -16.79
C ARG A 4 -0.79 -5.47 -16.43
N MET A 5 -0.85 -6.06 -15.25
CA MET A 5 0.22 -6.92 -14.73
C MET A 5 0.01 -8.40 -15.07
N LYS A 6 1.11 -9.16 -15.10
CA LYS A 6 1.08 -10.62 -15.23
C LYS A 6 0.54 -11.26 -13.95
N VAL A 7 -0.57 -11.99 -14.06
CA VAL A 7 -1.22 -12.66 -12.93
C VAL A 7 -0.27 -13.66 -12.28
N GLY A 8 -0.21 -13.64 -10.94
CA GLY A 8 0.59 -14.57 -10.14
C GLY A 8 2.10 -14.34 -10.20
N ALA A 9 2.56 -13.27 -10.85
CA ALA A 9 3.98 -12.95 -10.89
C ALA A 9 4.49 -12.51 -9.51
N GLU A 10 5.62 -13.07 -9.08
CA GLU A 10 6.37 -12.55 -7.94
C GLU A 10 7.32 -11.44 -8.41
N PHE A 11 7.44 -10.38 -7.60
CA PHE A 11 8.31 -9.25 -7.91
C PHE A 11 8.67 -8.49 -6.63
N THR A 12 9.62 -7.57 -6.75
CA THR A 12 9.95 -6.59 -5.71
C THR A 12 9.45 -5.23 -6.14
N TRP A 13 8.67 -4.57 -5.28
CA TRP A 13 8.21 -3.20 -5.52
C TRP A 13 9.42 -2.28 -5.83
N PRO A 14 9.34 -1.37 -6.82
CA PRO A 14 8.12 -0.86 -7.45
C PRO A 14 7.76 -1.43 -8.83
N MET A 15 8.61 -2.25 -9.44
CA MET A 15 8.42 -2.69 -10.83
C MET A 15 7.78 -4.09 -10.85
N ALA A 16 6.55 -4.17 -11.36
CA ALA A 16 5.84 -5.44 -11.55
C ALA A 16 5.92 -5.91 -13.00
N PRO A 17 6.05 -7.22 -13.26
CA PRO A 17 5.97 -7.77 -14.61
C PRO A 17 4.61 -7.45 -15.25
N GLY A 18 4.64 -6.80 -16.41
CA GLY A 18 3.47 -6.53 -17.25
C GLY A 18 3.01 -7.79 -17.97
N LYS A 19 1.72 -7.86 -18.30
CA LYS A 19 1.16 -9.00 -19.06
C LYS A 19 1.73 -9.10 -20.48
N ASP A 20 2.14 -7.97 -21.05
CA ASP A 20 2.66 -7.83 -22.42
C ASP A 20 4.21 -7.93 -22.48
N GLY A 21 4.85 -8.41 -21.40
CA GLY A 21 6.31 -8.63 -21.34
C GLY A 21 7.15 -7.43 -20.91
N GLY A 22 6.55 -6.27 -20.69
CA GLY A 22 7.20 -5.09 -20.10
C GLY A 22 7.14 -5.05 -18.57
N GLU A 23 7.38 -3.88 -17.98
CA GLU A 23 7.22 -3.63 -16.55
C GLU A 23 6.17 -2.54 -16.29
N VAL A 24 5.52 -2.63 -15.13
CA VAL A 24 4.55 -1.68 -14.62
C VAL A 24 5.12 -1.02 -13.37
N ASP A 25 5.31 0.30 -13.41
CA ASP A 25 5.75 1.07 -12.24
C ASP A 25 4.58 1.36 -11.30
N LEU A 26 4.55 0.69 -10.15
CA LEU A 26 3.49 0.82 -9.16
C LEU A 26 3.59 2.08 -8.30
N ARG A 27 4.61 2.93 -8.51
CA ARG A 27 4.69 4.26 -7.87
C ARG A 27 3.73 5.27 -8.49
N VAL A 28 3.31 5.04 -9.73
CA VAL A 28 2.53 5.99 -10.52
C VAL A 28 1.15 5.42 -10.78
N PHE A 29 0.11 6.19 -10.47
CA PHE A 29 -1.26 5.78 -10.79
C PHE A 29 -1.41 5.65 -12.32
N PRO A 30 -2.05 4.59 -12.85
CA PRO A 30 -2.11 4.32 -14.28
C PRO A 30 -2.67 5.50 -15.10
N ALA A 31 -1.99 5.82 -16.20
CA ALA A 31 -2.43 6.82 -17.18
C ALA A 31 -3.26 6.22 -18.34
N VAL A 32 -3.44 4.89 -18.38
CA VAL A 32 -4.31 4.23 -19.36
C VAL A 32 -5.77 4.59 -19.14
N GLU A 33 -6.62 4.50 -20.16
CA GLU A 33 -8.03 4.91 -20.07
C GLU A 33 -8.82 4.10 -19.05
N ARG A 34 -8.60 2.77 -19.04
CA ARG A 34 -9.21 1.85 -18.08
C ARG A 34 -8.17 0.88 -17.55
N SER A 35 -8.25 0.58 -16.26
CA SER A 35 -7.48 -0.49 -15.62
C SER A 35 -8.06 -0.85 -14.26
N GLU A 36 -7.86 -2.10 -13.86
CA GLU A 36 -8.07 -2.57 -12.51
C GLU A 36 -6.99 -3.58 -12.18
N ASP A 37 -6.25 -3.34 -11.10
CA ASP A 37 -5.08 -4.14 -10.73
C ASP A 37 -5.06 -4.33 -9.21
N PHE A 38 -4.50 -5.46 -8.76
CA PHE A 38 -4.29 -5.77 -7.35
C PHE A 38 -2.91 -6.39 -7.18
N THR A 39 -2.17 -5.93 -6.16
CA THR A 39 -0.91 -6.52 -5.73
C THR A 39 -0.89 -6.69 -4.22
N ALA A 40 -0.15 -7.68 -3.75
CA ALA A 40 0.08 -7.93 -2.34
C ALA A 40 1.58 -7.88 -2.06
N TYR A 41 1.96 -7.16 -1.01
CA TYR A 41 3.35 -7.04 -0.59
C TYR A 41 3.52 -7.61 0.81
N LEU A 42 4.54 -8.44 0.97
CA LEU A 42 5.09 -8.71 2.29
C LEU A 42 5.96 -7.52 2.69
N VAL A 43 5.66 -6.88 3.82
CA VAL A 43 6.42 -5.73 4.30
C VAL A 43 7.62 -6.21 5.11
N THR A 44 8.80 -6.18 4.47
CA THR A 44 10.06 -6.75 5.01
C THR A 44 11.00 -5.71 5.64
N GLY A 45 10.47 -4.58 6.12
CA GLY A 45 11.27 -3.49 6.67
C GLY A 45 12.15 -3.93 7.85
N LYS A 46 13.43 -3.52 7.86
CA LYS A 46 14.39 -3.79 8.96
C LYS A 46 14.13 -2.97 10.24
N GLY A 47 13.10 -2.13 10.25
CA GLY A 47 12.73 -1.27 11.38
C GLY A 47 11.44 -1.72 12.08
N GLU A 48 11.17 -1.17 13.26
CA GLU A 48 9.93 -1.44 14.00
C GLU A 48 8.67 -1.02 13.22
N TRP A 49 8.78 0.07 12.45
CA TRP A 49 7.66 0.70 11.76
C TRP A 49 7.70 0.45 10.25
N ALA A 50 6.68 -0.22 9.76
CA ALA A 50 6.28 -0.22 8.36
C ALA A 50 5.58 1.08 8.01
N TRP A 51 5.59 1.44 6.72
CA TRP A 51 4.92 2.64 6.24
C TRP A 51 4.43 2.48 4.81
N MET A 52 3.44 3.31 4.47
CA MET A 52 2.96 3.53 3.11
C MET A 52 2.65 5.03 2.96
N THR A 53 2.71 5.53 1.74
CA THR A 53 2.35 6.91 1.44
C THR A 53 1.69 7.02 0.08
N ALA A 54 0.75 7.95 -0.07
CA ALA A 54 0.23 8.39 -1.35
C ALA A 54 0.43 9.91 -1.48
N VAL A 55 0.95 10.34 -2.63
CA VAL A 55 1.28 11.74 -2.89
C VAL A 55 0.62 12.22 -4.16
N ASN A 56 0.10 13.43 -4.12
CA ASN A 56 -0.32 14.18 -5.29
C ASN A 56 0.51 15.47 -5.36
N PRO A 57 1.67 15.47 -6.07
CA PRO A 57 2.55 16.62 -6.12
C PRO A 57 1.88 17.86 -6.70
N ARG A 58 0.98 17.71 -7.68
CA ARG A 58 0.19 18.82 -8.27
C ARG A 58 -0.74 19.48 -7.25
N ARG A 59 -1.15 18.76 -6.22
CA ARG A 59 -1.97 19.27 -5.11
C ARG A 59 -1.13 19.55 -3.87
N ARG A 60 0.20 19.39 -3.94
CA ARG A 60 1.13 19.56 -2.83
C ARG A 60 0.74 18.74 -1.60
N LEU A 61 0.11 17.58 -1.80
CA LEU A 61 -0.52 16.82 -0.71
C LEU A 61 0.09 15.42 -0.60
N LEU A 62 0.50 15.08 0.62
CA LEU A 62 0.98 13.76 0.99
C LEU A 62 0.15 13.23 2.16
N CYS A 63 -0.36 12.01 2.04
CA CYS A 63 -0.87 11.25 3.17
C CYS A 63 -0.02 10.00 3.40
N GLY A 64 0.04 9.55 4.65
CA GLY A 64 0.81 8.36 4.99
C GLY A 64 0.34 7.68 6.26
N TYR A 65 0.67 6.40 6.34
CA TYR A 65 0.45 5.56 7.51
C TYR A 65 1.76 4.97 7.99
N LEU A 66 1.89 4.81 9.30
CA LEU A 66 2.91 3.98 9.91
C LEU A 66 2.26 2.96 10.84
N TRP A 67 2.70 1.72 10.79
CA TRP A 67 2.22 0.66 11.69
C TRP A 67 3.37 -0.28 12.02
N ARG A 68 3.17 -1.17 12.99
CA ARG A 68 4.16 -2.21 13.27
C ARG A 68 3.94 -3.38 12.30
N ALA A 69 4.96 -3.71 11.50
CA ALA A 69 4.87 -4.81 10.52
C ALA A 69 4.47 -6.15 11.16
N LYS A 70 4.88 -6.39 12.42
CA LYS A 70 4.49 -7.59 13.17
C LYS A 70 2.99 -7.69 13.46
N ASP A 71 2.29 -6.57 13.52
CA ASP A 71 0.84 -6.54 13.76
C ASP A 71 0.10 -6.81 12.45
N PHE A 72 0.62 -6.25 11.34
CA PHE A 72 0.07 -6.37 9.99
C PHE A 72 1.20 -6.50 8.95
N PRO A 73 1.59 -7.72 8.57
CA PRO A 73 2.75 -7.93 7.71
C PRO A 73 2.46 -7.73 6.21
N TRP A 74 1.18 -7.70 5.83
CA TRP A 74 0.76 -7.61 4.44
C TRP A 74 0.26 -6.21 4.09
N LEU A 75 0.53 -5.78 2.87
CA LEU A 75 -0.04 -4.59 2.26
C LEU A 75 -0.72 -4.99 0.94
N GLY A 76 -2.03 -4.83 0.86
CA GLY A 76 -2.77 -4.87 -0.39
C GLY A 76 -2.73 -3.51 -1.06
N ASP A 77 -2.50 -3.49 -2.37
CA ASP A 77 -2.53 -2.28 -3.20
C ASP A 77 -3.43 -2.57 -4.38
N TRP A 78 -4.61 -1.96 -4.34
CA TRP A 78 -5.62 -2.11 -5.37
C TRP A 78 -5.90 -0.76 -6.00
N GLU A 79 -6.08 -0.78 -7.32
CA GLU A 79 -6.41 0.40 -8.08
C GLU A 79 -7.54 0.10 -9.04
N MET A 80 -8.41 1.09 -9.22
CA MET A 80 -9.48 1.06 -10.21
C MET A 80 -9.50 2.41 -10.92
N ASN A 81 -9.39 2.33 -12.24
CA ASN A 81 -9.45 3.44 -13.15
C ASN A 81 -10.57 3.16 -14.16
N TYR A 82 -11.79 3.57 -13.81
CA TYR A 82 -12.99 3.52 -14.65
C TYR A 82 -13.36 2.16 -15.28
N ASP A 83 -12.80 1.05 -14.79
CA ASP A 83 -12.86 -0.24 -15.48
C ASP A 83 -14.17 -1.03 -15.24
N ARG A 84 -14.82 -0.82 -14.08
CA ARG A 84 -16.04 -1.56 -13.71
C ARG A 84 -17.31 -0.95 -14.31
N GLU A 85 -17.90 -1.66 -15.26
CA GLU A 85 -19.14 -1.26 -15.95
C GLU A 85 -20.41 -1.52 -15.14
N ALA A 86 -20.44 -2.59 -14.35
CA ALA A 86 -21.62 -2.97 -13.59
C ALA A 86 -22.03 -1.86 -12.59
N LYS A 87 -23.34 -1.71 -12.35
CA LYS A 87 -23.84 -0.84 -11.28
C LYS A 87 -23.34 -1.34 -9.91
N PRO A 88 -23.02 -0.44 -8.95
CA PRO A 88 -23.15 1.01 -9.03
C PRO A 88 -21.97 1.74 -9.69
N TRP A 89 -20.88 1.05 -10.06
CA TRP A 89 -19.64 1.69 -10.56
C TRP A 89 -19.83 2.46 -11.87
N SER A 90 -20.51 1.88 -12.87
CA SER A 90 -20.87 2.54 -14.14
C SER A 90 -19.70 3.28 -14.82
N CYS A 91 -18.48 2.74 -14.75
CA CYS A 91 -17.24 3.37 -15.24
C CYS A 91 -16.96 4.77 -14.68
N ARG A 92 -17.36 5.06 -13.44
CA ARG A 92 -17.22 6.39 -12.82
C ARG A 92 -16.23 6.45 -11.66
N THR A 93 -15.55 5.35 -11.37
CA THR A 93 -14.68 5.29 -10.19
C THR A 93 -13.21 5.35 -10.56
N LEU A 94 -12.54 6.35 -10.01
CA LEU A 94 -11.10 6.50 -9.98
C LEU A 94 -10.65 6.41 -8.52
N THR A 95 -9.94 5.35 -8.15
CA THR A 95 -9.56 5.12 -6.75
C THR A 95 -8.34 4.22 -6.66
N ARG A 96 -7.60 4.39 -5.56
CA ARG A 96 -6.53 3.49 -5.13
C ARG A 96 -6.68 3.25 -3.64
N GLY A 97 -6.67 1.99 -3.22
CA GLY A 97 -6.59 1.63 -1.82
C GLY A 97 -5.25 1.01 -1.49
N LEU A 98 -4.67 1.47 -0.40
CA LEU A 98 -3.46 0.93 0.20
C LEU A 98 -3.84 0.38 1.58
N GLU A 99 -3.84 -0.93 1.72
CA GLU A 99 -4.55 -1.66 2.76
C GLU A 99 -3.60 -2.57 3.52
N PHE A 100 -3.06 -2.09 4.64
CA PHE A 100 -2.24 -2.93 5.51
C PHE A 100 -3.11 -3.85 6.37
N GLY A 101 -2.71 -5.11 6.50
CA GLY A 101 -3.54 -6.11 7.19
C GLY A 101 -2.84 -7.43 7.50
N LEU A 102 -3.66 -8.38 7.96
CA LEU A 102 -3.25 -9.75 8.28
C LEU A 102 -3.31 -10.69 7.07
N SER A 103 -3.94 -10.26 5.98
CA SER A 103 -4.20 -11.09 4.81
C SER A 103 -3.59 -10.43 3.57
N PRO A 104 -2.86 -11.17 2.72
CA PRO A 104 -2.30 -10.62 1.49
C PRO A 104 -3.35 -10.34 0.42
N PHE A 105 -4.42 -11.14 0.38
CA PHE A 105 -5.42 -11.08 -0.69
C PHE A 105 -6.81 -10.88 -0.12
N ALA A 106 -7.70 -10.27 -0.91
CA ALA A 106 -9.12 -10.13 -0.62
C ALA A 106 -9.90 -11.45 -0.82
N HIS A 107 -9.39 -12.55 -0.23
CA HIS A 107 -10.15 -13.79 -0.13
C HIS A 107 -10.90 -13.85 1.20
N GLY A 108 -12.01 -14.58 1.22
CA GLY A 108 -12.73 -14.87 2.46
C GLY A 108 -11.88 -15.63 3.46
N ARG A 109 -12.37 -15.70 4.70
CA ARG A 109 -11.71 -16.38 5.83
C ARG A 109 -11.24 -17.80 5.50
N ASP A 110 -12.07 -18.57 4.81
CA ASP A 110 -11.77 -19.97 4.50
C ASP A 110 -10.68 -20.07 3.43
N GLY A 111 -10.68 -19.18 2.45
CA GLY A 111 -9.59 -19.08 1.47
C GLY A 111 -8.25 -18.72 2.12
N MET A 112 -8.26 -17.75 3.03
CA MET A 112 -7.06 -17.39 3.79
C MET A 112 -6.60 -18.52 4.73
N ARG A 113 -7.52 -19.27 5.32
CA ARG A 113 -7.22 -20.45 6.14
C ARG A 113 -6.59 -21.57 5.33
N SER A 114 -7.12 -21.86 4.15
CA SER A 114 -6.58 -22.86 3.24
C SER A 114 -5.20 -22.49 2.72
N LEU A 115 -4.96 -21.20 2.45
CA LEU A 115 -3.64 -20.70 2.08
C LEU A 115 -2.64 -20.85 3.24
N GLY A 116 -3.07 -20.51 4.46
CA GLY A 116 -2.32 -20.69 5.71
C GLY A 116 -1.11 -19.76 5.86
N ARG A 117 -0.14 -19.87 4.96
CA ARG A 117 1.11 -19.10 4.92
C ARG A 117 1.47 -18.73 3.49
N LEU A 118 2.04 -17.55 3.31
CA LEU A 118 2.64 -17.08 2.05
C LEU A 118 4.00 -16.48 2.39
N LYS A 119 5.06 -16.86 1.66
CA LYS A 119 6.45 -16.42 1.95
C LYS A 119 6.82 -16.58 3.44
N ASP A 120 6.45 -17.72 4.02
CA ASP A 120 6.65 -18.04 5.44
C ASP A 120 6.04 -17.05 6.45
N VAL A 121 5.00 -16.33 6.04
CA VAL A 121 4.24 -15.43 6.90
C VAL A 121 2.76 -15.84 6.93
N PRO A 122 2.11 -15.88 8.11
CA PRO A 122 0.70 -16.24 8.21
C PRO A 122 -0.20 -15.32 7.38
N THR A 123 -1.23 -15.90 6.76
CA THR A 123 -2.23 -15.17 5.94
C THR A 123 -3.52 -14.85 6.69
N LEU A 124 -3.56 -15.13 8.00
CA LEU A 124 -4.64 -14.74 8.89
C LEU A 124 -4.12 -14.61 10.33
N GLY A 125 -4.84 -13.83 11.15
CA GLY A 125 -4.66 -13.81 12.59
C GLY A 125 -5.75 -14.60 13.31
N VAL A 126 -5.40 -15.21 14.44
CA VAL A 126 -6.34 -15.88 15.34
C VAL A 126 -6.33 -15.14 16.69
N ILE A 127 -7.51 -14.82 17.19
CA ILE A 127 -7.74 -14.28 18.53
C ILE A 127 -8.57 -15.32 19.27
N GLY A 128 -8.01 -15.89 20.34
CA GLY A 128 -8.69 -16.91 21.13
C GLY A 128 -9.83 -16.36 21.99
N PRO A 129 -10.63 -17.22 22.61
CA PRO A 129 -11.66 -16.82 23.58
C PRO A 129 -11.06 -15.93 24.68
N HIS A 130 -11.74 -14.82 25.00
CA HIS A 130 -11.30 -13.82 25.98
C HIS A 130 -9.95 -13.15 25.69
N ALA A 131 -9.30 -13.43 24.54
CA ALA A 131 -8.06 -12.78 24.17
C ALA A 131 -8.31 -11.39 23.58
N ARG A 132 -7.37 -10.49 23.80
CA ARG A 132 -7.35 -9.14 23.22
C ARG A 132 -6.09 -8.96 22.39
N ARG A 133 -6.25 -8.40 21.19
CA ARG A 133 -5.15 -7.81 20.42
C ARG A 133 -5.37 -6.31 20.29
N THR A 134 -4.29 -5.56 20.43
CA THR A 134 -4.27 -4.10 20.25
C THR A 134 -3.19 -3.79 19.23
N ALA A 135 -3.58 -3.14 18.14
CA ALA A 135 -2.64 -2.58 17.17
C ALA A 135 -2.65 -1.06 17.28
N ARG A 136 -1.50 -0.43 17.00
CA ARG A 136 -1.37 1.02 16.95
C ARG A 136 -0.79 1.41 15.61
N PHE A 137 -1.36 2.44 15.01
CA PHE A 137 -0.87 3.04 13.79
C PHE A 137 -0.91 4.56 13.92
N TYR A 138 -0.08 5.22 13.12
CA TYR A 138 -0.10 6.66 12.93
C TYR A 138 -0.62 6.94 11.54
N MET A 139 -1.39 8.00 11.41
CA MET A 139 -1.75 8.59 10.13
C MET A 139 -1.28 10.04 10.12
N PHE A 140 -0.83 10.52 8.97
CA PHE A 140 -0.47 11.91 8.82
C PHE A 140 -0.88 12.46 7.46
N LEU A 141 -0.99 13.78 7.42
CA LEU A 141 -1.14 14.60 6.23
C LEU A 141 -0.05 15.67 6.27
N ALA A 142 0.59 15.93 5.13
CA ALA A 142 1.65 16.93 5.00
C ALA A 142 1.57 17.66 3.66
N GLU A 143 1.99 18.91 3.66
CA GLU A 143 2.28 19.63 2.43
C GLU A 143 3.63 19.18 1.86
N VAL A 144 3.75 19.04 0.54
CA VAL A 144 5.00 18.71 -0.15
C VAL A 144 5.25 19.69 -1.29
N SER A 145 6.51 19.80 -1.72
CA SER A 145 6.86 20.54 -2.92
C SER A 145 6.23 19.94 -4.19
N GLU A 146 5.95 20.78 -5.19
CA GLU A 146 5.35 20.33 -6.47
C GLU A 146 6.27 19.43 -7.31
N ASN A 147 7.58 19.56 -7.12
CA ASN A 147 8.60 18.72 -7.74
C ASN A 147 8.91 17.44 -6.95
N CYS A 148 8.15 17.14 -5.89
CA CYS A 148 8.28 15.90 -5.14
C CYS A 148 8.02 14.71 -6.06
N ALA A 149 9.02 13.84 -6.19
CA ALA A 149 8.93 12.62 -7.00
C ALA A 149 8.45 11.43 -6.17
N GLY A 150 7.96 11.62 -4.94
CA GLY A 150 7.51 10.58 -4.01
C GLY A 150 8.21 10.63 -2.66
N VAL A 151 8.13 9.55 -1.89
CA VAL A 151 8.79 9.45 -0.58
C VAL A 151 9.92 8.43 -0.66
N GLU A 152 11.09 8.81 -0.16
CA GLU A 152 12.26 7.92 -0.08
C GLU A 152 12.29 7.17 1.25
N LYS A 153 11.92 7.85 2.34
CA LYS A 153 12.00 7.27 3.69
C LYS A 153 10.99 7.92 4.62
N VAL A 154 10.37 7.12 5.46
CA VAL A 154 9.61 7.57 6.62
C VAL A 154 10.20 6.94 7.87
N GLU A 155 10.42 7.74 8.91
CA GLU A 155 10.95 7.28 10.19
C GLU A 155 10.13 7.82 11.35
N ARG A 156 9.88 6.97 12.33
CA ARG A 156 9.23 7.34 13.59
C ARG A 156 10.29 7.51 14.66
N LYS A 157 10.32 8.69 15.28
CA LYS A 157 11.05 8.95 16.54
C LYS A 157 10.08 8.83 17.71
N LYS A 158 10.46 9.26 18.93
CA LYS A 158 9.55 9.22 20.10
C LYS A 158 8.38 10.19 19.94
N GLU A 159 8.64 11.40 19.45
CA GLU A 159 7.69 12.54 19.44
C GLU A 159 7.50 13.14 18.05
N SER A 160 8.09 12.53 17.01
CA SER A 160 7.91 12.99 15.64
C SER A 160 7.91 11.86 14.62
N ILE A 161 7.39 12.17 13.43
CA ILE A 161 7.55 11.42 12.19
C ILE A 161 8.35 12.30 11.24
N SER A 162 9.44 11.77 10.69
CA SER A 162 10.20 12.43 9.62
C SER A 162 9.94 11.76 8.28
N VAL A 163 9.66 12.55 7.25
CA VAL A 163 9.41 12.11 5.89
C VAL A 163 10.45 12.75 4.97
N ARG A 164 11.32 11.94 4.39
CA ARG A 164 12.29 12.38 3.38
C ARG A 164 11.70 12.22 1.99
N LEU A 165 11.55 13.33 1.28
CA LEU A 165 10.99 13.38 -0.07
C LEU A 165 12.03 12.95 -1.10
N ARG A 166 11.59 12.15 -2.07
CA ARG A 166 12.37 11.74 -3.23
C ARG A 166 12.37 12.86 -4.28
N GLY A 167 13.50 13.10 -4.92
CA GLY A 167 13.65 14.09 -6.00
C GLY A 167 14.02 15.50 -5.52
N THR A 168 13.70 15.85 -4.28
CA THR A 168 14.07 17.16 -3.70
C THR A 168 15.08 17.08 -2.56
N GLY A 169 15.15 15.95 -1.85
CA GLY A 169 15.96 15.81 -0.63
C GLY A 169 15.38 16.52 0.59
N GLU A 170 14.24 17.19 0.44
CA GLU A 170 13.53 17.86 1.53
C GLU A 170 13.09 16.84 2.59
N THR A 171 13.15 17.23 3.87
CA THR A 171 12.64 16.43 4.98
C THR A 171 11.57 17.19 5.74
N ILE A 172 10.38 16.64 5.78
CA ILE A 172 9.25 17.14 6.58
C ILE A 172 9.31 16.48 7.95
N VAL A 173 9.10 17.26 9.01
CA VAL A 173 9.02 16.76 10.38
C VAL A 173 7.67 17.10 10.97
N LEU A 174 6.92 16.07 11.35
CA LEU A 174 5.59 16.17 11.94
C LEU A 174 5.68 15.82 13.42
N SER A 175 5.10 16.63 14.30
CA SER A 175 5.01 16.29 15.72
C SER A 175 3.91 15.25 15.97
N CYS A 176 4.20 14.28 16.82
CA CYS A 176 3.23 13.32 17.31
C CYS A 176 2.81 13.75 18.71
N LYS A 177 1.58 14.27 18.82
CA LYS A 177 0.93 14.47 20.13
C LYS A 177 0.45 13.13 20.68
#